data_AF-T0K0F5-F1
#
_entry.id   AF-T0K0F5-F1
#
_cell.length_a   1.000
_cell.length_b   1.000
_cell.length_c   1.000
_cell.angle_alpha   90.00
_cell.angle_beta   90.00
_cell.angle_gamma   90.00
#
_symmetry.space_group_name_H-M   'P 1'
#
loop_
_entity.id
_entity.type
_entity.pdbx_description
1 polymer ?
#
loop_
_entity_poly.entity_id
_entity_poly.type
_entity_poly.pdbx_seq_one_letter_code
_entity_poly.pdbx_strand_id
1 'polypeptide(L)'
;MALASIPIPSPGSILEIGLLAISAALILRVVYNLYFHPLSKYHGPWYAASFSLVHALISVMKYEPEWMLWLSKQYGTDKPIRVAPTLLLFPQSAALKDIYWDPKCNNKSMFYGTGSLGPPHLFSTLDGNVHKSLRKALGGPQWSIGGLKNNWEPRFDSHIQLFISRMSDFARNNEPVVLSDKVAEFAADIMTMVSFTDPWGFVTNSRDERNMLASWRRGLFSFGFVNRFRWLRDRVTRVWWGHFFLPSTSDDVGMGYLMAQADRQVSERERRMEEEAFTQEKPDFMQL
;
A
#
# COMPACT_ATOMS: atom_id res chain seq x y z
N MET A 1 -6.08 -57.08 -32.11
CA MET A 1 -6.00 -56.43 -30.78
C MET A 1 -7.02 -55.31 -30.74
N ALA A 2 -8.18 -55.55 -30.10
CA ALA A 2 -9.16 -54.49 -29.89
C ALA A 2 -8.65 -53.59 -28.75
N LEU A 3 -8.45 -52.31 -29.03
CA LEU A 3 -8.17 -51.32 -28.00
C LEU A 3 -9.42 -51.20 -27.12
N ALA A 4 -9.33 -51.67 -25.87
CA ALA A 4 -10.41 -51.52 -24.90
C ALA A 4 -10.74 -50.03 -24.76
N SER A 5 -11.97 -49.65 -25.08
CA SER A 5 -12.47 -48.29 -24.87
C SER A 5 -12.44 -48.00 -23.37
N ILE A 6 -11.51 -47.16 -22.94
CA ILE A 6 -11.46 -46.68 -21.56
C ILE A 6 -12.79 -45.96 -21.29
N PRO A 7 -13.60 -46.41 -20.31
CA PRO A 7 -14.86 -45.77 -20.01
C PRO A 7 -14.58 -44.34 -19.55
N ILE A 8 -15.12 -43.37 -20.28
CA ILE A 8 -15.02 -41.95 -19.93
C ILE A 8 -15.80 -41.79 -18.62
N PRO A 9 -15.19 -41.27 -17.54
CA PRO A 9 -15.87 -41.09 -16.27
C PRO A 9 -17.09 -40.19 -16.44
N SER A 10 -18.18 -40.54 -15.77
CA SER A 10 -19.38 -39.71 -15.78
C SER A 10 -19.06 -38.31 -15.22
N PRO A 11 -19.78 -37.25 -15.64
CA PRO A 11 -19.59 -35.91 -15.09
C PRO A 11 -19.66 -35.87 -13.55
N GLY A 12 -20.51 -36.71 -12.94
CA GLY A 12 -20.60 -36.86 -11.48
C GLY A 12 -19.33 -37.44 -10.86
N SER A 13 -18.78 -38.50 -11.47
CA SER A 13 -17.52 -39.10 -11.01
C SER A 13 -16.33 -38.14 -11.14
N ILE A 14 -16.30 -37.30 -12.17
CA ILE A 14 -15.26 -36.26 -12.33
C ILE A 14 -15.36 -35.23 -11.19
N LEU A 15 -16.58 -34.80 -10.84
CA LEU A 15 -16.79 -33.86 -9.75
C LEU A 15 -16.37 -34.44 -8.39
N GLU A 16 -16.73 -35.69 -8.10
CA GLU A 16 -16.34 -36.39 -6.87
C GLU A 16 -14.83 -36.53 -6.74
N ILE A 17 -14.15 -36.97 -7.79
CA ILE A 17 -12.68 -37.06 -7.83
C ILE A 17 -12.05 -35.67 -7.61
N GLY A 18 -12.61 -34.64 -8.25
CA GLY A 18 -12.17 -33.26 -8.06
C GLY A 18 -12.29 -32.78 -6.61
N LEU A 19 -13.45 -33.02 -5.98
CA LEU A 19 -13.68 -32.65 -4.58
C LEU A 19 -12.77 -33.42 -3.60
N LEU A 20 -12.56 -34.71 -3.85
CA LEU A 20 -11.63 -35.54 -3.07
C LEU A 20 -10.19 -35.03 -3.20
N ALA A 21 -9.74 -34.72 -4.42
CA ALA A 21 -8.41 -34.18 -4.68
C ALA A 21 -8.19 -32.82 -4.01
N ILE A 22 -9.17 -31.92 -4.08
CA ILE A 22 -9.13 -30.61 -3.41
C ILE A 22 -9.06 -30.80 -1.88
N SER A 23 -9.91 -31.66 -1.33
CA SER A 23 -9.94 -31.94 0.11
C SER A 23 -8.60 -32.51 0.60
N ALA A 24 -8.05 -33.49 -0.12
CA ALA A 24 -6.74 -34.06 0.17
C ALA A 24 -5.63 -32.99 0.11
N ALA A 25 -5.64 -32.13 -0.91
CA ALA A 25 -4.66 -31.04 -1.04
C ALA A 25 -4.75 -30.02 0.11
N LEU A 26 -5.96 -29.68 0.56
CA LEU A 26 -6.17 -28.78 1.70
C LEU A 26 -5.67 -29.40 3.01
N ILE A 27 -5.97 -30.68 3.25
CA ILE A 27 -5.50 -31.41 4.43
C ILE A 27 -3.97 -31.49 4.43
N LEU A 28 -3.37 -31.94 3.32
CA LEU A 28 -1.91 -32.02 3.17
C LEU A 28 -1.25 -30.66 3.41
N ARG A 29 -1.86 -29.58 2.91
CA ARG A 29 -1.37 -28.22 3.14
C ARG A 29 -1.40 -27.85 4.63
N VAL A 30 -2.50 -28.12 5.34
CA VAL A 30 -2.61 -27.83 6.78
C VAL A 30 -1.56 -28.63 7.55
N VAL A 31 -1.47 -29.94 7.32
CA VAL A 31 -0.50 -30.82 7.96
C VAL A 31 0.93 -30.33 7.71
N TYR A 32 1.27 -30.05 6.45
CA TYR A 32 2.58 -29.51 6.10
C TYR A 32 2.87 -28.20 6.83
N ASN A 33 1.95 -27.24 6.82
CA ASN A 33 2.19 -25.93 7.42
C ASN A 33 2.30 -25.98 8.94
N LEU A 34 1.54 -26.85 9.61
CA LEU A 34 1.55 -26.95 11.06
C LEU A 34 2.73 -27.76 11.60
N TYR A 35 3.19 -28.79 10.88
CA TYR A 35 4.20 -29.70 11.42
C TYR A 35 5.56 -29.61 10.72
N PHE A 36 5.58 -29.46 9.39
CA PHE A 36 6.79 -29.61 8.58
C PHE A 36 7.38 -28.30 8.05
N HIS A 37 6.59 -27.22 8.01
CA HIS A 37 7.06 -25.92 7.53
C HIS A 37 8.13 -25.34 8.48
N PRO A 38 9.18 -24.65 8.00
CA PRO A 38 10.25 -24.11 8.86
C PRO A 38 9.79 -23.19 10.00
N LEU A 39 8.60 -22.60 9.85
CA LEU A 39 7.94 -21.76 10.85
C LEU A 39 6.92 -22.51 11.74
N SER A 40 6.86 -23.85 11.69
CA SER A 40 5.97 -24.67 12.54
C SER A 40 6.24 -24.51 14.03
N LYS A 41 7.49 -24.18 14.39
CA LYS A 41 7.90 -23.88 15.77
C LYS A 41 7.24 -22.64 16.39
N TYR A 42 6.66 -21.75 15.57
CA TYR A 42 5.98 -20.55 16.04
C TYR A 42 4.49 -20.84 16.22
N HIS A 43 3.97 -20.52 17.39
CA HIS A 43 2.56 -20.68 17.72
C HIS A 43 1.69 -19.66 16.98
N GLY A 44 0.39 -19.94 16.88
CA GLY A 44 -0.60 -19.08 16.26
C GLY A 44 -1.84 -19.86 15.85
N PRO A 45 -2.86 -19.19 15.31
CA PRO A 45 -4.06 -19.87 14.86
C PRO A 45 -3.74 -20.80 13.69
N TRP A 46 -4.16 -22.05 13.78
CA TRP A 46 -3.84 -23.08 12.78
C TRP A 46 -4.30 -22.69 11.36
N TYR A 47 -5.44 -22.01 11.26
CA TYR A 47 -6.01 -21.56 9.99
C TYR A 47 -5.15 -20.45 9.35
N ALA A 48 -4.63 -19.52 10.15
CA ALA A 48 -3.80 -18.43 9.67
C ALA A 48 -2.40 -18.94 9.30
N ALA A 49 -1.84 -19.85 10.11
CA ALA A 49 -0.60 -20.54 9.80
C ALA A 49 -0.67 -21.37 8.50
N SER A 50 -1.86 -21.80 8.09
CA SER A 50 -2.07 -22.61 6.88
C SER A 50 -2.51 -21.81 5.65
N PHE A 51 -3.30 -20.75 5.85
CA PHE A 51 -3.95 -20.00 4.79
C PHE A 51 -3.79 -18.48 4.98
N SER A 52 -3.12 -17.83 4.03
CA SER A 52 -3.01 -16.37 4.00
C SER A 52 -4.32 -15.66 3.62
N LEU A 53 -5.30 -16.41 3.10
CA LEU A 53 -6.63 -15.88 2.75
C LEU A 53 -7.34 -15.31 3.97
N VAL A 54 -7.18 -15.92 5.14
CA VAL A 54 -7.85 -15.46 6.37
C VAL A 54 -7.41 -14.04 6.72
N HIS A 55 -6.11 -13.76 6.65
CA HIS A 55 -5.58 -12.40 6.88
C HIS A 55 -6.12 -11.41 5.84
N ALA A 56 -6.24 -11.82 4.57
CA ALA A 56 -6.81 -10.98 3.53
C ALA A 56 -8.28 -10.63 3.78
N LEU A 57 -9.09 -11.61 4.21
CA LEU A 57 -10.50 -11.40 4.57
C LEU A 57 -10.63 -10.48 5.78
N ILE A 58 -9.83 -10.69 6.84
CA ILE A 58 -9.85 -9.83 8.03
C ILE A 58 -9.50 -8.37 7.67
N SER A 59 -8.54 -8.17 6.78
CA SER A 59 -8.16 -6.84 6.30
C SER A 59 -9.28 -6.18 5.49
N VAL A 60 -9.92 -6.93 4.60
CA VAL A 60 -11.09 -6.47 3.83
C VAL A 60 -12.26 -6.09 4.74
N MET A 61 -12.47 -6.85 5.81
CA MET A 61 -13.49 -6.56 6.82
C MET A 61 -13.09 -5.41 7.78
N LYS A 62 -11.88 -4.85 7.62
CA LYS A 62 -11.34 -3.74 8.42
C LYS A 62 -11.14 -4.05 9.91
N TYR A 63 -10.95 -5.32 10.27
CA TYR A 63 -10.73 -5.78 11.66
C TYR A 63 -9.28 -6.18 11.95
N GLU A 64 -8.34 -5.82 11.08
CA GLU A 64 -6.96 -6.27 11.20
C GLU A 64 -6.25 -5.75 12.46
N PRO A 65 -6.35 -4.47 12.85
CA PRO A 65 -5.79 -3.99 14.12
C PRO A 65 -6.35 -4.74 15.34
N GLU A 66 -7.67 -4.94 15.38
CA GLU A 66 -8.36 -5.65 16.45
C GLU A 66 -7.95 -7.12 16.50
N TRP A 67 -7.80 -7.76 15.34
CA TRP A 67 -7.34 -9.14 15.25
C TRP A 67 -5.89 -9.27 15.72
N MET A 68 -4.99 -8.37 15.35
CA MET A 68 -3.60 -8.37 15.84
C MET A 68 -3.53 -8.16 17.35
N LEU A 69 -4.36 -7.27 17.90
CA LEU A 69 -4.47 -7.06 19.34
C LEU A 69 -5.02 -8.30 20.05
N TRP A 70 -6.06 -8.92 19.51
CA TRP A 70 -6.63 -10.16 20.03
C TRP A 70 -5.60 -11.28 20.03
N LEU A 71 -4.86 -11.47 18.93
CA LEU A 71 -3.78 -12.45 18.83
C LEU A 71 -2.73 -12.24 19.93
N SER A 72 -2.29 -11.00 20.12
CA SER A 72 -1.30 -10.64 21.14
C SER A 72 -1.79 -10.95 22.56
N LYS A 73 -3.10 -10.79 22.82
CA LYS A 73 -3.72 -11.15 24.10
C LYS A 73 -3.86 -12.66 24.29
N GLN A 74 -4.22 -13.41 23.25
CA GLN A 74 -4.47 -14.85 23.33
C GLN A 74 -3.20 -15.69 23.36
N TYR A 75 -2.21 -15.31 22.56
CA TYR A 75 -0.99 -16.08 22.36
C TYR A 75 0.20 -15.54 23.14
N GLY A 76 0.02 -14.43 23.86
CA GLY A 76 1.07 -13.73 24.58
C GLY A 76 1.91 -12.84 23.68
N THR A 77 2.80 -12.06 24.32
CA THR A 77 3.72 -11.16 23.64
C THR A 77 5.18 -11.57 23.78
N ASP A 78 5.48 -12.64 24.51
CA ASP A 78 6.85 -13.13 24.76
C ASP A 78 7.52 -13.71 23.51
N LYS A 79 6.73 -14.23 22.57
CA LYS A 79 7.20 -14.91 21.37
C LYS A 79 6.48 -14.41 20.10
N PRO A 80 7.10 -14.56 18.92
CA PRO A 80 6.46 -14.19 17.65
C PRO A 80 5.26 -15.10 17.34
N ILE A 81 4.16 -14.49 16.91
CA ILE A 81 2.91 -15.19 16.58
C ILE A 81 2.84 -15.40 15.08
N ARG A 82 2.56 -16.63 14.63
CA ARG A 82 2.40 -16.94 13.21
C ARG A 82 1.00 -16.55 12.71
N VAL A 83 0.95 -15.54 11.83
CA VAL A 83 -0.30 -14.93 11.33
C VAL A 83 -0.55 -15.18 9.83
N ALA A 84 0.43 -15.75 9.13
CA ALA A 84 0.28 -16.34 7.81
C ALA A 84 1.28 -17.50 7.65
N PRO A 85 1.22 -18.30 6.57
CA PRO A 85 2.19 -19.38 6.34
C PRO A 85 3.66 -18.92 6.42
N THR A 86 3.94 -17.70 5.98
CA THR A 86 5.28 -17.09 5.94
C THR A 86 5.33 -15.72 6.60
N LEU A 87 4.42 -15.42 7.55
CA LEU A 87 4.37 -14.13 8.23
C LEU A 87 4.27 -14.32 9.74
N LEU A 88 5.13 -13.62 10.46
CA LEU A 88 5.16 -13.57 11.92
C LEU A 88 4.79 -12.15 12.37
N LEU A 89 3.94 -12.06 13.38
CA LEU A 89 3.65 -10.86 14.14
C LEU A 89 4.59 -10.81 15.35
N PHE A 90 5.31 -9.70 15.49
CA PHE A 90 6.19 -9.44 16.63
C PHE A 90 5.55 -8.34 17.50
N PRO A 91 4.83 -8.69 18.57
CA PRO A 91 4.09 -7.71 19.38
C PRO A 91 4.99 -6.89 20.33
N GLN A 92 6.27 -7.24 20.48
CA GLN A 92 7.21 -6.52 21.34
C GLN A 92 7.88 -5.37 20.60
N SER A 93 7.95 -4.21 21.24
CA SER A 93 8.71 -3.06 20.74
C SER A 93 10.21 -3.35 20.58
N ALA A 94 10.77 -4.23 21.43
CA ALA A 94 12.17 -4.64 21.35
C ALA A 94 12.55 -5.27 20.00
N ALA A 95 11.60 -5.94 19.33
CA ALA A 95 11.82 -6.57 18.02
C ALA A 95 12.07 -5.57 16.88
N LEU A 96 11.67 -4.29 17.06
CA LEU A 96 11.89 -3.26 16.03
C LEU A 96 13.37 -3.11 15.68
N LYS A 97 14.23 -3.16 16.69
CA LYS A 97 15.68 -3.07 16.51
C LYS A 97 16.19 -4.20 15.60
N ASP A 98 15.85 -5.44 15.94
CA ASP A 98 16.35 -6.61 15.21
C ASP A 98 15.78 -6.69 13.79
N ILE A 99 14.54 -6.25 13.59
CA ILE A 99 13.88 -6.28 12.27
C ILE A 99 14.39 -5.14 11.36
N TYR A 100 14.51 -3.92 11.88
CA TYR A 100 14.77 -2.74 11.05
C TYR A 100 16.23 -2.30 10.99
N TRP A 101 17.08 -2.60 11.99
CA TRP A 101 18.49 -2.21 11.96
C TRP A 101 19.42 -3.21 11.28
N ASP A 102 19.08 -4.49 11.19
CA ASP A 102 19.88 -5.43 10.42
C ASP A 102 19.65 -5.21 8.91
N PRO A 103 20.68 -4.80 8.13
CA PRO A 103 20.54 -4.60 6.68
C PRO A 103 20.06 -5.85 5.94
N LYS A 104 20.33 -7.06 6.48
CA LYS A 104 19.85 -8.32 5.88
C LYS A 104 18.33 -8.48 6.01
N CYS A 105 17.75 -7.91 7.06
CA CYS A 105 16.31 -7.95 7.32
C CYS A 105 15.57 -6.73 6.74
N ASN A 106 16.29 -5.65 6.42
CA ASN A 106 15.73 -4.39 5.94
C ASN A 106 15.42 -4.38 4.41
N ASN A 107 14.92 -5.50 3.88
CA ASN A 107 14.39 -5.56 2.52
C ASN A 107 12.87 -5.44 2.54
N LYS A 108 12.30 -4.69 1.59
CA LYS A 108 10.83 -4.62 1.48
C LYS A 108 10.29 -5.96 1.03
N SER A 109 9.09 -6.29 1.51
CA SER A 109 8.42 -7.52 1.12
C SER A 109 8.09 -7.52 -0.38
N MET A 110 7.98 -8.72 -0.96
CA MET A 110 7.64 -8.91 -2.39
C MET A 110 6.35 -8.20 -2.82
N PHE A 111 5.51 -7.83 -1.86
CA PHE A 111 4.35 -6.98 -2.06
C PHE A 111 4.68 -5.69 -2.83
N TYR A 112 5.74 -4.99 -2.44
CA TYR A 112 6.11 -3.72 -3.05
C TYR A 112 6.56 -3.88 -4.51
N GLY A 113 7.02 -5.08 -4.90
CA GLY A 113 7.45 -5.42 -6.26
C GLY A 113 6.36 -6.05 -7.13
N THR A 114 5.08 -5.93 -6.74
CA THR A 114 3.96 -6.49 -7.53
C THR A 114 3.59 -5.64 -8.74
N GLY A 115 4.04 -4.38 -8.82
CA GLY A 115 3.56 -3.40 -9.80
C GLY A 115 2.22 -2.76 -9.43
N SER A 116 1.61 -3.16 -8.30
CA SER A 116 0.33 -2.59 -7.82
C SER A 116 0.42 -1.12 -7.38
N LEU A 117 1.63 -0.57 -7.34
CA LEU A 117 1.93 0.82 -7.04
C LEU A 117 2.50 1.56 -8.27
N GLY A 118 2.34 1.00 -9.47
CA GLY A 118 2.96 1.49 -10.69
C GLY A 118 4.39 0.99 -10.92
N PRO A 119 5.14 1.65 -11.83
CA PRO A 119 6.54 1.35 -12.08
C PRO A 119 7.40 1.39 -10.81
N PRO A 120 8.55 0.67 -10.80
CA PRO A 120 9.51 0.76 -9.70
C PRO A 120 9.94 2.20 -9.43
N HIS A 121 9.81 2.63 -8.17
CA HIS A 121 10.20 3.94 -7.66
C HIS A 121 10.76 3.79 -6.25
N LEU A 122 11.20 4.89 -5.63
CA LEU A 122 11.77 4.89 -4.27
C LEU A 122 10.94 4.04 -3.29
N PHE A 123 9.64 4.26 -3.25
CA PHE A 123 8.76 3.59 -2.29
C PHE A 123 8.53 2.10 -2.59
N SER A 124 8.61 1.65 -3.84
CA SER A 124 8.44 0.23 -4.19
C SER A 124 9.75 -0.56 -4.30
N THR A 125 10.91 0.10 -4.20
CA THR A 125 12.23 -0.54 -4.30
C THR A 125 12.44 -1.59 -3.20
N LEU A 126 12.69 -2.84 -3.61
CA LEU A 126 12.81 -3.99 -2.71
C LEU A 126 14.16 -4.06 -1.98
N ASP A 127 15.26 -3.86 -2.73
CA ASP A 127 16.61 -3.96 -2.21
C ASP A 127 16.94 -2.76 -1.31
N GLY A 128 17.38 -3.04 -0.09
CA GLY A 128 17.69 -2.01 0.90
C GLY A 128 18.83 -1.07 0.50
N ASN A 129 19.83 -1.53 -0.27
CA ASN A 129 20.95 -0.70 -0.71
C ASN A 129 20.54 0.24 -1.85
N VAL A 130 19.80 -0.26 -2.83
CA VAL A 130 19.23 0.57 -3.90
C VAL A 130 18.27 1.60 -3.31
N HIS A 131 17.39 1.18 -2.39
CA HIS A 131 16.48 2.09 -1.69
C HIS A 131 17.25 3.19 -0.93
N LYS A 132 18.34 2.83 -0.24
CA LYS A 132 19.19 3.81 0.47
C LYS A 132 19.80 4.84 -0.48
N SER A 133 20.30 4.42 -1.63
CA SER A 133 20.85 5.32 -2.65
C SER A 133 19.79 6.28 -3.21
N LEU A 134 18.61 5.76 -3.58
CA LEU A 134 17.49 6.57 -4.03
C LEU A 134 17.02 7.55 -2.94
N ARG A 135 16.95 7.10 -1.67
CA ARG A 135 16.54 7.95 -0.54
C ARG A 135 17.55 9.07 -0.28
N LYS A 136 18.84 8.79 -0.49
CA LYS A 136 19.90 9.78 -0.40
C LYS A 136 19.78 10.82 -1.51
N ALA A 137 19.45 10.41 -2.73
CA ALA A 137 19.25 11.32 -3.87
C ALA A 137 18.03 12.25 -3.68
N LEU A 138 16.96 11.77 -3.02
CA LEU A 138 15.84 12.61 -2.62
C LEU A 138 16.17 13.54 -1.43
N GLY A 139 17.23 13.23 -0.68
CA GLY A 139 17.69 14.08 0.42
C GLY A 139 18.43 15.31 -0.08
N GLY A 140 18.28 16.43 0.61
CA GLY A 140 18.93 17.69 0.25
C GLY A 140 18.68 18.80 1.29
N PRO A 141 19.21 20.00 1.06
CA PRO A 141 19.14 21.13 1.99
C PRO A 141 17.71 21.57 2.33
N GLN A 142 16.74 21.38 1.43
CA GLN A 142 15.32 21.68 1.64
C GLN A 142 14.70 20.89 2.80
N TRP A 143 15.23 19.71 3.10
CA TRP A 143 14.77 18.86 4.21
C TRP A 143 15.44 19.23 5.55
N SER A 144 16.42 20.13 5.56
CA SER A 144 17.04 20.60 6.79
C SER A 144 16.11 21.56 7.54
N ILE A 145 16.26 21.65 8.87
CA ILE A 145 15.47 22.57 9.69
C ILE A 145 15.59 24.01 9.18
N GLY A 146 16.80 24.44 8.80
CA GLY A 146 17.04 25.77 8.25
C GLY A 146 16.38 25.98 6.88
N GLY A 147 16.50 25.01 5.97
CA GLY A 147 15.87 25.06 4.65
C GLY A 147 14.34 25.12 4.72
N LEU A 148 13.75 24.31 5.61
CA LEU A 148 12.31 24.28 5.83
C LEU A 148 11.80 25.60 6.44
N LYS A 149 12.44 26.04 7.53
CA LYS A 149 12.09 27.28 8.23
C LYS A 149 12.18 28.51 7.33
N ASN A 150 13.31 28.67 6.64
CA ASN A 150 13.57 29.92 5.93
C ASN A 150 12.83 30.00 4.59
N ASN A 151 12.62 28.86 3.91
CA ASN A 151 12.09 28.86 2.53
C ASN A 151 10.64 28.37 2.41
N TRP A 152 10.11 27.66 3.42
CA TRP A 152 8.81 26.96 3.30
C TRP A 152 7.82 27.26 4.42
N GLU A 153 8.27 27.50 5.64
CA GLU A 153 7.39 27.79 6.79
C GLU A 153 6.36 28.91 6.50
N PRO A 154 6.72 30.06 5.89
CA PRO A 154 5.73 31.10 5.56
C PRO A 154 4.61 30.63 4.63
N ARG A 155 4.91 29.69 3.71
CA ARG A 155 3.93 29.12 2.78
C ARG A 155 2.98 28.18 3.50
N PHE A 156 3.52 27.35 4.40
CA PHE A 156 2.69 26.47 5.24
C PHE A 156 1.82 27.28 6.19
N ASP A 157 2.35 28.31 6.83
CA ASP A 157 1.58 29.20 7.72
C ASP A 157 0.42 29.85 6.98
N SER A 158 0.67 30.38 5.78
CA SER A 158 -0.38 30.96 4.94
C SER A 158 -1.50 29.95 4.65
N HIS A 159 -1.12 28.69 4.39
CA HIS A 159 -2.09 27.63 4.12
C HIS A 159 -2.82 27.13 5.37
N ILE A 160 -2.15 27.13 6.53
CA ILE A 160 -2.77 26.87 7.84
C ILE A 160 -3.82 27.95 8.15
N GLN A 161 -3.50 29.23 7.92
CA GLN A 161 -4.45 30.33 8.12
C GLN A 161 -5.66 30.19 7.20
N LEU A 162 -5.45 29.80 5.93
CA LEU A 162 -6.54 29.50 5.00
C LEU A 162 -7.44 28.37 5.52
N PHE A 163 -6.84 27.28 6.01
CA PHE A 163 -7.58 26.17 6.59
C PHE A 163 -8.40 26.60 7.82
N ILE A 164 -7.80 27.35 8.75
CA ILE A 164 -8.48 27.89 9.93
C ILE A 164 -9.64 28.80 9.53
N SER A 165 -9.45 29.66 8.53
CA SER A 165 -10.51 30.54 8.02
C SER A 165 -11.69 29.71 7.50
N ARG A 166 -11.44 28.71 6.65
CA ARG A 166 -12.49 27.83 6.11
C ARG A 166 -13.25 27.09 7.22
N MET A 167 -12.53 26.53 8.19
CA MET A 167 -13.15 25.85 9.33
C MET A 167 -13.97 26.81 10.21
N SER A 168 -13.52 28.05 10.35
CA SER A 168 -14.24 29.10 11.08
C SER A 168 -15.53 29.50 10.35
N ASP A 169 -15.51 29.55 9.01
CA ASP A 169 -16.70 29.86 8.21
C ASP A 169 -17.76 28.77 8.36
N PHE A 170 -17.38 27.49 8.29
CA PHE A 170 -18.29 26.37 8.58
C PHE A 170 -18.89 26.48 9.99
N ALA A 171 -18.07 26.81 10.99
CA ALA A 171 -18.55 26.98 12.37
C ALA A 171 -19.53 28.15 12.50
N ARG A 172 -19.26 29.30 11.87
CA ARG A 172 -20.16 30.48 11.87
C ARG A 172 -21.49 30.18 11.19
N ASN A 173 -21.47 29.40 10.12
CA ASN A 173 -22.67 28.99 9.39
C ASN A 173 -23.41 27.81 10.03
N ASN A 174 -22.88 27.25 11.13
CA ASN A 174 -23.38 26.04 11.77
C ASN A 174 -23.47 24.83 10.80
N GLU A 175 -22.50 24.74 9.89
CA GLU A 175 -22.39 23.67 8.90
C GLU A 175 -21.56 22.51 9.48
N PRO A 176 -22.11 21.28 9.57
CA PRO A 176 -21.35 20.15 10.05
C PRO A 176 -20.30 19.72 9.01
N VAL A 177 -19.11 19.34 9.50
CA VAL A 177 -18.02 18.86 8.65
C VAL A 177 -17.45 17.55 9.16
N VAL A 178 -16.96 16.73 8.24
CA VAL A 178 -16.21 15.52 8.55
C VAL A 178 -14.74 15.89 8.70
N LEU A 179 -14.26 15.99 9.94
CA LEU A 179 -12.89 16.45 10.22
C LEU A 179 -11.83 15.56 9.56
N SER A 180 -12.06 14.25 9.46
CA SER A 180 -11.13 13.33 8.78
C SER A 180 -10.96 13.65 7.28
N ASP A 181 -12.00 14.20 6.64
CA ASP A 181 -11.93 14.60 5.24
C ASP A 181 -11.24 15.95 5.11
N LYS A 182 -11.57 16.92 5.98
CA LYS A 182 -10.95 18.24 5.98
C LYS A 182 -9.44 18.19 6.26
N VAL A 183 -9.01 17.34 7.19
CA VAL A 183 -7.57 17.14 7.48
C VAL A 183 -6.88 16.42 6.31
N ALA A 184 -7.55 15.49 5.63
CA ALA A 184 -7.00 14.82 4.45
C ALA A 184 -6.89 15.77 3.24
N GLU A 185 -7.86 16.67 3.04
CA GLU A 185 -7.83 17.75 2.06
C GLU A 185 -6.64 18.70 2.31
N PHE A 186 -6.44 19.14 3.56
CA PHE A 186 -5.28 19.94 3.95
C PHE A 186 -3.96 19.22 3.68
N ALA A 187 -3.85 17.94 4.09
CA ALA A 187 -2.65 17.15 3.85
C ALA A 187 -2.37 16.98 2.34
N ALA A 188 -3.41 16.82 1.52
CA ALA A 188 -3.28 16.73 0.07
C ALA A 188 -2.71 18.03 -0.52
N ASP A 189 -3.22 19.20 -0.12
CA ASP A 189 -2.70 20.49 -0.59
C ASP A 189 -1.24 20.72 -0.17
N ILE A 190 -0.85 20.35 1.05
CA ILE A 190 0.56 20.42 1.48
C ILE A 190 1.43 19.49 0.64
N MET A 191 0.97 18.26 0.39
CA MET A 191 1.70 17.30 -0.44
C MET A 191 1.87 17.79 -1.88
N THR A 192 0.84 18.39 -2.48
CA THR A 192 0.94 18.91 -3.85
C THR A 192 1.78 20.18 -3.91
N MET A 193 1.73 21.03 -2.88
CA MET A 193 2.59 22.20 -2.76
C MET A 193 4.06 21.79 -2.68
N VAL A 194 4.39 20.74 -1.92
CA VAL A 194 5.76 20.21 -1.84
C VAL A 194 6.16 19.51 -3.14
N SER A 195 5.28 18.70 -3.75
CA SER A 195 5.64 17.89 -4.92
C SER A 195 5.67 18.68 -6.23
N PHE A 196 4.77 19.65 -6.38
CA PHE A 196 4.47 20.37 -7.63
C PHE A 196 4.46 21.88 -7.46
N THR A 197 5.09 22.38 -6.38
CA THR A 197 5.22 23.80 -6.04
C THR A 197 3.93 24.50 -5.61
N ASP A 198 2.74 24.14 -6.10
CA ASP A 198 1.49 24.82 -5.75
C ASP A 198 0.43 23.88 -5.12
N PRO A 199 -0.38 24.37 -4.15
CA PRO A 199 -1.52 23.61 -3.63
C PRO A 199 -2.57 23.44 -4.74
N TRP A 200 -3.24 22.31 -4.78
CA TRP A 200 -4.22 22.00 -5.84
C TRP A 200 -5.62 22.52 -5.55
N GLY A 201 -5.85 23.06 -4.35
CA GLY A 201 -7.06 23.78 -3.98
C GLY A 201 -8.06 22.96 -3.18
N PHE A 202 -7.65 21.84 -2.59
CA PHE A 202 -8.51 21.00 -1.74
C PHE A 202 -9.15 21.82 -0.61
N VAL A 203 -8.35 22.64 0.08
CA VAL A 203 -8.82 23.52 1.17
C VAL A 203 -9.59 24.71 0.61
N THR A 204 -9.06 25.35 -0.42
CA THR A 204 -9.67 26.54 -1.05
C THR A 204 -11.09 26.23 -1.51
N ASN A 205 -11.31 25.11 -2.17
CA ASN A 205 -12.61 24.71 -2.69
C ASN A 205 -13.39 23.82 -1.71
N SER A 206 -12.77 23.45 -0.59
CA SER A 206 -13.36 22.62 0.47
C SER A 206 -13.95 21.31 -0.04
N ARG A 207 -13.24 20.65 -0.97
CA ARG A 207 -13.67 19.40 -1.62
C ARG A 207 -12.48 18.53 -2.03
N ASP A 208 -12.77 17.27 -2.32
CA ASP A 208 -11.81 16.33 -2.90
C ASP A 208 -11.50 16.70 -4.37
N GLU A 209 -10.48 17.53 -4.55
CA GLU A 209 -10.03 17.93 -5.88
C GLU A 209 -9.61 16.71 -6.70
N ARG A 210 -10.13 16.66 -7.94
CA ARG A 210 -9.88 15.56 -8.88
C ARG A 210 -10.29 14.19 -8.31
N ASN A 211 -11.17 14.14 -7.31
CA ASN A 211 -11.65 12.88 -6.72
C ASN A 211 -10.50 11.98 -6.23
N MET A 212 -9.37 12.57 -5.82
CA MET A 212 -8.14 11.86 -5.52
C MET A 212 -8.23 11.06 -4.22
N LEU A 213 -8.78 11.66 -3.17
CA LEU A 213 -8.91 11.02 -1.86
C LEU A 213 -9.88 9.85 -1.94
N ALA A 214 -11.02 10.03 -2.61
CA ALA A 214 -11.99 8.96 -2.83
C ALA A 214 -11.43 7.86 -3.74
N SER A 215 -10.69 8.20 -4.80
CA SER A 215 -10.00 7.22 -5.65
C SER A 215 -8.95 6.41 -4.89
N TRP A 216 -8.13 7.07 -4.06
CA TRP A 216 -7.19 6.40 -3.17
C TRP A 216 -7.90 5.44 -2.19
N ARG A 217 -8.94 5.92 -1.50
CA ARG A 217 -9.71 5.12 -0.52
C ARG A 217 -10.37 3.89 -1.15
N ARG A 218 -10.90 4.00 -2.37
CA ARG A 218 -11.46 2.86 -3.12
C ARG A 218 -10.38 1.83 -3.47
N GLY A 219 -9.17 2.28 -3.83
CA GLY A 219 -8.03 1.40 -4.11
C GLY A 219 -7.56 0.57 -2.91
N LEU A 220 -7.76 1.05 -1.67
CA LEU A 220 -7.28 0.38 -0.46
C LEU A 220 -7.86 -1.03 -0.25
N PHE A 221 -9.08 -1.30 -0.72
CA PHE A 221 -9.68 -2.63 -0.60
C PHE A 221 -8.90 -3.67 -1.42
N SER A 222 -8.73 -3.40 -2.71
CA SER A 222 -8.00 -4.28 -3.63
C SER A 222 -6.55 -4.42 -3.20
N PHE A 223 -5.93 -3.30 -2.80
CA PHE A 223 -4.58 -3.27 -2.24
C PHE A 223 -4.45 -4.16 -1.00
N GLY A 224 -5.38 -4.04 -0.05
CA GLY A 224 -5.37 -4.81 1.19
C GLY A 224 -5.53 -6.31 0.97
N PHE A 225 -6.44 -6.69 0.07
CA PHE A 225 -6.71 -8.09 -0.28
C PHE A 225 -5.57 -8.74 -1.05
N VAL A 226 -5.14 -8.12 -2.16
CA VAL A 226 -4.08 -8.66 -3.03
C VAL A 226 -2.77 -8.80 -2.26
N ASN A 227 -2.42 -7.84 -1.40
CA ASN A 227 -1.19 -7.91 -0.60
C ASN A 227 -1.15 -9.15 0.31
N ARG A 228 -2.25 -9.39 1.03
CA ARG A 228 -2.32 -10.43 2.06
C ARG A 228 -2.61 -11.80 1.48
N PHE A 229 -3.37 -11.87 0.38
CA PHE A 229 -3.67 -13.14 -0.25
C PHE A 229 -2.50 -13.62 -1.13
N ARG A 230 -1.53 -14.26 -0.48
CA ARG A 230 -0.29 -14.74 -1.10
C ARG A 230 -0.46 -15.50 -2.41
N TRP A 231 -1.44 -16.40 -2.49
CA TRP A 231 -1.65 -17.17 -3.72
C TRP A 231 -2.00 -16.24 -4.89
N LEU A 232 -2.91 -15.29 -4.69
CA LEU A 232 -3.25 -14.30 -5.70
C LEU A 232 -2.03 -13.43 -6.05
N ARG A 233 -1.34 -12.90 -5.05
CA ARG A 233 -0.16 -12.06 -5.24
C ARG A 233 1.00 -12.74 -5.98
N ASP A 234 1.30 -13.98 -5.62
CA ASP A 234 2.53 -14.64 -6.09
C ASP A 234 2.27 -15.50 -7.34
N ARG A 235 1.03 -15.96 -7.55
CA ARG A 235 0.69 -16.87 -8.65
C ARG A 235 -0.21 -16.26 -9.71
N VAL A 236 -0.98 -15.21 -9.40
CA VAL A 236 -1.93 -14.61 -10.35
C VAL A 236 -1.39 -13.29 -10.89
N THR A 237 -1.01 -12.35 -10.02
CA THR A 237 -0.58 -11.02 -10.50
C THR A 237 0.79 -11.02 -11.19
N ARG A 238 1.52 -12.14 -11.16
CA ARG A 238 2.85 -12.29 -11.78
C ARG A 238 2.85 -13.00 -13.13
N VAL A 239 1.72 -13.56 -13.56
CA VAL A 239 1.65 -14.22 -14.87
C VAL A 239 1.37 -13.18 -15.95
N TRP A 240 1.51 -13.57 -17.22
CA TRP A 240 1.30 -12.69 -18.38
C TRP A 240 -0.03 -11.91 -18.36
N TRP A 241 -1.12 -12.47 -17.81
CA TRP A 241 -2.43 -11.81 -17.67
C TRP A 241 -2.57 -10.98 -16.37
N GLY A 242 -1.57 -10.98 -15.49
CA GLY A 242 -1.58 -10.23 -14.24
C GLY A 242 -1.71 -8.72 -14.44
N HIS A 243 -1.32 -8.20 -15.61
CA HIS A 243 -1.48 -6.79 -15.98
C HIS A 243 -2.94 -6.32 -15.94
N PHE A 244 -3.93 -7.19 -16.15
CA PHE A 244 -5.36 -6.84 -16.00
C PHE A 244 -5.75 -6.50 -14.55
N PHE A 245 -4.94 -6.89 -13.56
CA PHE A 245 -5.16 -6.63 -12.14
C PHE A 245 -4.23 -5.55 -11.57
N LEU A 246 -3.32 -5.01 -12.40
CA LEU A 246 -2.41 -3.94 -12.01
C LEU A 246 -2.98 -2.59 -12.43
N PRO A 247 -2.72 -1.52 -11.66
CA PRO A 247 -3.16 -0.18 -12.02
C PRO A 247 -2.50 0.28 -13.32
N SER A 248 -3.28 0.93 -14.18
CA SER A 248 -2.84 1.56 -15.42
C SER A 248 -3.07 3.06 -15.35
N THR A 249 -2.22 3.87 -15.99
CA THR A 249 -2.43 5.32 -16.11
C THR A 249 -3.69 5.69 -16.91
N SER A 250 -4.32 4.71 -17.56
CA SER A 250 -5.64 4.83 -18.19
C SER A 250 -6.82 4.67 -17.22
N ASP A 251 -6.57 4.29 -15.96
CA ASP A 251 -7.65 4.04 -14.99
C ASP A 251 -8.27 5.35 -14.50
N ASP A 252 -9.61 5.38 -14.44
CA ASP A 252 -10.36 6.53 -13.93
C ASP A 252 -10.43 6.58 -12.39
N VAL A 253 -9.93 5.55 -11.70
CA VAL A 253 -9.94 5.42 -10.23
C VAL A 253 -8.68 4.71 -9.70
N GLY A 254 -8.45 4.77 -8.39
CA GLY A 254 -7.37 4.03 -7.73
C GLY A 254 -5.97 4.58 -8.02
N MET A 255 -4.96 3.69 -7.93
CA MET A 255 -3.56 4.06 -8.10
C MET A 255 -3.23 4.55 -9.51
N GLY A 256 -3.85 3.96 -10.53
CA GLY A 256 -3.64 4.33 -11.93
C GLY A 256 -4.02 5.78 -12.20
N TYR A 257 -5.17 6.20 -11.68
CA TYR A 257 -5.62 7.60 -11.72
C TYR A 257 -4.63 8.57 -11.06
N LEU A 258 -4.14 8.22 -9.87
CA LEU A 258 -3.17 9.06 -9.15
C LEU A 258 -1.85 9.20 -9.91
N MET A 259 -1.37 8.11 -10.51
CA MET A 259 -0.18 8.13 -11.36
C MET A 259 -0.40 9.03 -12.58
N ALA A 260 -1.55 8.93 -13.25
CA ALA A 260 -1.87 9.78 -14.39
C ALA A 260 -1.88 11.29 -14.04
N GLN A 261 -2.37 11.65 -12.83
CA GLN A 261 -2.30 13.04 -12.37
C GLN A 261 -0.86 13.49 -12.11
N ALA A 262 -0.01 12.63 -11.55
CA ALA A 262 1.40 12.94 -11.36
C ALA A 262 2.13 13.11 -12.70
N ASP A 263 1.93 12.19 -13.64
CA ASP A 263 2.54 12.23 -14.99
C ASP A 263 2.17 13.52 -15.73
N ARG A 264 0.88 13.89 -15.72
CA ARG A 264 0.43 15.16 -16.34
C ARG A 264 1.17 16.38 -15.78
N GLN A 265 1.42 16.40 -14.48
CA GLN A 265 2.05 17.53 -13.81
C GLN A 265 3.55 17.59 -14.07
N VAL A 266 4.21 16.43 -14.11
CA VAL A 266 5.63 16.33 -14.48
C VAL A 266 5.83 16.71 -15.95
N SER A 267 5.02 16.17 -16.86
CA SER A 267 5.14 16.50 -18.29
C SER A 267 4.84 17.97 -18.59
N GLU A 268 3.83 18.56 -17.93
CA GLU A 268 3.55 19.99 -18.09
C GLU A 268 4.70 20.85 -17.55
N ARG A 269 5.31 20.43 -16.44
CA ARG A 269 6.50 21.10 -15.91
C ARG A 269 7.68 21.01 -16.86
N GLU A 270 7.96 19.84 -17.42
CA GLU A 270 9.04 19.65 -18.40
C GLU A 270 8.83 20.55 -19.62
N ARG A 271 7.60 20.58 -20.15
CA ARG A 271 7.21 21.47 -21.26
C ARG A 271 7.45 22.94 -20.93
N ARG A 272 7.05 23.40 -19.73
CA ARG A 272 7.30 24.78 -19.28
C ARG A 272 8.79 25.09 -19.14
N MET A 273 9.58 24.16 -18.64
CA MET A 273 11.04 24.34 -18.51
C MET A 273 11.73 24.48 -19.86
N GLU A 274 11.25 23.75 -20.88
CA GLU A 274 11.74 23.84 -22.27
C GLU A 274 11.34 25.16 -22.94
N GLU A 275 10.11 25.64 -22.72
CA GLU A 275 9.56 26.84 -23.36
C GLU A 275 10.04 28.16 -22.71
N GLU A 276 10.09 28.22 -21.37
CA GLU A 276 10.24 29.49 -20.63
C GLU A 276 11.68 29.78 -20.18
N ALA A 277 12.66 28.93 -20.51
CA ALA A 277 14.04 28.95 -20.00
C ALA A 277 14.10 29.11 -18.47
N PHE A 278 14.18 27.98 -17.74
CA PHE A 278 14.10 27.86 -16.26
C PHE A 278 14.25 29.18 -15.47
N THR A 279 13.13 29.85 -15.22
CA THR A 279 13.05 30.99 -14.31
C THR A 279 12.58 30.48 -12.95
N GLN A 280 13.49 30.44 -11.98
CA GLN A 280 13.19 29.99 -10.62
C GLN A 280 12.53 31.12 -9.81
N GLU A 281 11.40 31.66 -10.28
CA GLU A 281 10.67 32.71 -9.55
C GLU A 281 10.07 32.19 -8.23
N LYS A 282 9.68 30.91 -8.19
CA LYS A 282 9.19 30.25 -6.97
C LYS A 282 10.15 29.12 -6.55
N PRO A 283 10.47 28.99 -5.25
CA PRO A 283 11.26 27.87 -4.77
C PRO A 283 10.47 26.56 -4.98
N ASP A 284 11.11 25.60 -5.65
CA ASP A 284 10.57 24.27 -5.87
C ASP A 284 11.19 23.28 -4.90
N PHE A 285 10.35 22.62 -4.10
CA PHE A 285 10.87 21.77 -3.01
C PHE A 285 11.72 20.62 -3.54
N MET A 286 11.38 20.09 -4.71
CA MET A 286 11.97 18.89 -5.28
C MET A 286 13.17 19.20 -6.19
N GLN A 287 13.41 20.47 -6.55
CA GLN A 287 14.53 20.91 -7.41
C GLN A 287 15.53 21.87 -6.71
N LEU A 288 15.44 22.02 -5.39
CA LEU A 288 16.42 22.76 -4.56
C LEU A 288 17.62 21.91 -4.13
#